data_AF-A0A814M2I6-F1
#
_entry.id   AF-A0A814M2I6-F1
#
_cell.length_a   1.000
_cell.length_b   1.000
_cell.length_c   1.000
_cell.angle_alpha   90.00
_cell.angle_beta   90.00
_cell.angle_gamma   90.00
#
_symmetry.space_group_name_H-M   'P 1'
#
loop_
_entity.id
_entity.type
_entity.pdbx_description
1 polymer ?
#
loop_
_entity_poly.entity_id
_entity_poly.type
_entity_poly.pdbx_seq_one_letter_code
_entity_poly.pdbx_strand_id
1 'polypeptide(L)'
;MEVNEDEALKQKQERIETYVYHWRWKYSSILNTEHLLSLVTMVYILMNCDRWISNLSNDQNEQALLAQREGWSRLLQFYCSDMLEQCQTKVFQSLSIEILCSHWQDLCLELRDASRKLLEKELDHLHKNQDAWHIFISKWSNLFNQSYNKETDGALYDQDIRDIFLDDITFNNETTTTTANQQYKTQQLLSIILIGIVGARYGQEVEQSKQANTLIKGFTVDSPEMILKLSRVLTSLLSPSNFDHIPLHSFIRRTAIDLIGRGYTIWEPYIDIGQVLLTLLDLCAISDSSTVTSNVLSGILTPKSDTCLTARTALTLIATSRSNVVIITLAREIAKHALVQSGTASSSTARTVTPSQTSITIKNEQKNDILRLIKILIEKCPHDVADLILEVTDITLNCIDLSTLRHKGVQAVPETFGLLLRYPMVTFCHESPKLCVGTKTGVLALYDLKTPKYQPFQAHPKNETITCIEFSPDGKYLASYSASAEILYFWQTSANTFFGSSNTIHLVSRHAAQQRDRSISSPTKKVDLNWVDRTTVRMYWHADKSEKKFTL
;
A
#
# COMPACT_ATOMS: atom_id res chain seq x y z
N MET A 1 -71.83 -12.21 16.38
CA MET A 1 -70.63 -12.83 15.78
C MET A 1 -69.52 -11.81 15.86
N GLU A 2 -69.09 -11.46 17.06
CA GLU A 2 -67.81 -10.78 17.27
C GLU A 2 -66.85 -11.93 17.54
N VAL A 3 -66.15 -12.35 16.49
CA VAL A 3 -65.04 -13.30 16.64
C VAL A 3 -64.00 -12.55 17.45
N ASN A 4 -63.78 -13.06 18.65
CA ASN A 4 -62.92 -12.55 19.71
C ASN A 4 -61.52 -12.25 19.12
N GLU A 5 -61.29 -11.01 18.67
CA GLU A 5 -60.05 -10.60 17.99
C GLU A 5 -58.83 -10.85 18.89
N ASP A 6 -59.01 -10.77 20.20
CA ASP A 6 -57.99 -11.09 21.20
C ASP A 6 -57.62 -12.58 21.20
N GLU A 7 -58.56 -13.47 20.93
CA GLU A 7 -58.34 -14.92 20.87
C GLU A 7 -57.65 -15.32 19.55
N ALA A 8 -58.01 -14.64 18.46
CA ALA A 8 -57.31 -14.77 17.19
C ALA A 8 -55.88 -14.21 17.25
N LEU A 9 -55.66 -13.09 17.98
CA LEU A 9 -54.34 -12.51 18.20
C LEU A 9 -53.47 -13.42 19.07
N LYS A 10 -54.05 -14.01 20.13
CA LYS A 10 -53.38 -15.01 20.98
C LYS A 10 -52.99 -16.25 20.19
N GLN A 11 -53.89 -16.81 19.37
CA GLN A 11 -53.55 -17.96 18.53
C GLN A 11 -52.51 -17.63 17.47
N LYS A 12 -52.49 -16.39 16.96
CA LYS A 12 -51.46 -15.93 16.01
C LYS A 12 -50.11 -15.76 16.70
N GLN A 13 -50.09 -15.23 17.92
CA GLN A 13 -48.90 -15.16 18.77
C GLN A 13 -48.41 -16.54 19.16
N GLU A 14 -49.26 -17.46 19.60
CA GLU A 14 -48.90 -18.85 19.90
C GLU A 14 -48.38 -19.56 18.67
N ARG A 15 -48.97 -19.34 17.48
CA ARG A 15 -48.45 -19.92 16.23
C ARG A 15 -47.09 -19.33 15.85
N ILE A 16 -46.88 -18.03 16.04
CA ILE A 16 -45.58 -17.40 15.80
C ILE A 16 -44.56 -17.89 16.82
N GLU A 17 -44.91 -18.00 18.09
CA GLU A 17 -44.04 -18.52 19.15
C GLU A 17 -43.71 -19.99 18.91
N THR A 18 -44.69 -20.81 18.53
CA THR A 18 -44.49 -22.23 18.18
C THR A 18 -43.65 -22.36 16.92
N TYR A 19 -43.86 -21.52 15.91
CA TYR A 19 -43.06 -21.49 14.69
C TYR A 19 -41.61 -21.04 14.98
N VAL A 20 -41.44 -20.00 15.80
CA VAL A 20 -40.14 -19.49 16.25
C VAL A 20 -39.43 -20.51 17.15
N TYR A 21 -40.14 -21.25 18.01
CA TYR A 21 -39.56 -22.28 18.88
C TYR A 21 -39.21 -23.57 18.11
N HIS A 22 -40.07 -24.03 17.19
CA HIS A 22 -39.81 -25.25 16.42
C HIS A 22 -38.72 -25.08 15.36
N TRP A 23 -38.52 -23.87 14.84
CA TRP A 23 -37.46 -23.58 13.87
C TRP A 23 -36.22 -22.89 14.47
N ARG A 24 -36.21 -22.57 15.78
CA ARG A 24 -35.04 -22.08 16.53
C ARG A 24 -33.98 -23.17 16.71
N TRP A 25 -33.38 -23.62 15.61
CA TRP A 25 -32.11 -24.35 15.61
C TRP A 25 -32.23 -25.80 16.05
N LYS A 26 -32.58 -26.67 15.10
CA LYS A 26 -32.47 -28.13 15.24
C LYS A 26 -31.01 -28.64 15.35
N TYR A 27 -30.00 -27.75 15.40
CA TYR A 27 -28.57 -28.12 15.33
C TYR A 27 -27.66 -27.55 16.43
N SER A 28 -28.11 -26.62 17.29
CA SER A 28 -27.35 -26.20 18.49
C SER A 28 -28.20 -25.22 19.31
N SER A 29 -28.26 -25.37 20.63
CA SER A 29 -28.87 -24.39 21.55
C SER A 29 -28.00 -23.15 21.79
N ILE A 30 -26.79 -23.12 21.20
CA ILE A 30 -25.76 -22.10 21.39
C ILE A 30 -25.37 -21.54 20.02
N LEU A 31 -25.35 -20.22 19.89
CA LEU A 31 -24.84 -19.55 18.69
C LEU A 31 -23.31 -19.69 18.67
N ASN A 32 -22.76 -20.33 17.63
CA ASN A 32 -21.33 -20.60 17.49
C ASN A 32 -20.67 -19.61 16.51
N THR A 33 -19.34 -19.70 16.38
CA THR A 33 -18.56 -18.81 15.49
C THR A 33 -18.95 -18.94 14.03
N GLU A 34 -19.25 -20.16 13.56
CA GLU A 34 -19.64 -20.41 12.17
C GLU A 34 -20.98 -19.77 11.81
N HIS A 35 -21.96 -19.80 12.71
CA HIS A 35 -23.24 -19.15 12.52
C HIS A 35 -23.09 -17.63 12.43
N LEU A 36 -22.29 -17.03 13.32
CA LEU A 36 -22.03 -15.59 13.27
C LEU A 36 -21.26 -15.21 12.01
N LEU A 37 -20.22 -15.99 11.65
CA LEU A 37 -19.44 -15.78 10.43
C LEU A 37 -20.32 -15.86 9.19
N SER A 38 -21.24 -16.82 9.12
CA SER A 38 -22.20 -16.96 8.02
C SER A 38 -23.13 -15.75 7.92
N LEU A 39 -23.68 -15.28 9.04
CA LEU A 39 -24.54 -14.10 9.07
C LEU A 39 -23.80 -12.85 8.58
N VAL A 40 -22.60 -12.60 9.10
CA VAL A 40 -21.77 -11.46 8.71
C VAL A 40 -21.37 -11.55 7.23
N THR A 41 -20.99 -12.74 6.77
CA THR A 41 -20.67 -13.00 5.35
C THR A 41 -21.87 -12.70 4.45
N MET A 42 -23.08 -13.13 4.82
CA MET A 42 -24.30 -12.81 4.08
C MET A 42 -24.56 -11.31 3.98
N VAL A 43 -24.26 -10.56 5.04
CA VAL A 43 -24.39 -9.09 5.02
C VAL A 43 -23.39 -8.46 4.04
N TYR A 44 -22.15 -8.93 4.01
CA TYR A 44 -21.15 -8.49 3.01
C TYR A 44 -21.59 -8.83 1.59
N ILE A 45 -22.12 -10.03 1.35
CA ILE A 45 -22.66 -10.42 0.03
C ILE A 45 -23.78 -9.48 -0.38
N LEU A 46 -24.74 -9.22 0.50
CA LEU A 46 -25.88 -8.33 0.21
C LEU A 46 -25.43 -6.88 -0.04
N MET A 47 -24.42 -6.40 0.69
CA MET A 47 -23.85 -5.06 0.51
C MET A 47 -23.16 -4.90 -0.86
N ASN A 48 -22.52 -5.96 -1.36
CA ASN A 48 -21.74 -5.96 -2.61
C ASN A 48 -22.54 -6.39 -3.85
N CYS A 49 -23.78 -6.88 -3.69
CA CYS A 49 -24.62 -7.33 -4.81
C CYS A 49 -25.26 -6.16 -5.58
N ASP A 50 -24.50 -5.51 -6.46
CA ASP A 50 -24.97 -4.37 -7.26
C ASP A 50 -26.24 -4.67 -8.09
N ARG A 51 -26.42 -5.92 -8.58
CA ARG A 51 -27.59 -6.32 -9.37
C ARG A 51 -28.91 -6.35 -8.59
N TRP A 52 -28.85 -6.67 -7.29
CA TRP A 52 -30.05 -6.63 -6.45
C TRP A 52 -30.41 -5.18 -6.13
N ILE A 53 -29.40 -4.37 -5.84
CA ILE A 53 -29.54 -2.95 -5.59
C ILE A 53 -30.16 -2.25 -6.82
N SER A 54 -29.65 -2.53 -8.03
CA SER A 54 -30.16 -1.93 -9.27
C SER A 54 -31.58 -2.38 -9.63
N ASN A 55 -31.95 -3.64 -9.33
CA ASN A 55 -33.29 -4.15 -9.63
C ASN A 55 -34.36 -3.67 -8.64
N LEU A 56 -33.98 -3.25 -7.43
CA LEU A 56 -34.89 -2.62 -6.47
C LEU A 56 -35.04 -1.10 -6.71
N SER A 57 -34.04 -0.45 -7.27
CA SER A 57 -34.11 0.95 -7.65
C SER A 57 -34.53 1.08 -9.11
N ASN A 58 -35.82 1.32 -9.38
CA ASN A 58 -36.17 1.96 -10.65
C ASN A 58 -35.35 3.25 -10.76
N ASP A 59 -34.61 3.37 -11.87
CA ASP A 59 -33.64 4.43 -12.16
C ASP A 59 -34.07 5.79 -11.60
N GLN A 60 -33.37 6.28 -10.56
CA GLN A 60 -33.06 7.71 -10.28
C GLN A 60 -32.60 8.04 -8.85
N ASN A 61 -32.65 7.13 -7.86
CA ASN A 61 -32.34 7.52 -6.47
C ASN A 61 -30.97 7.00 -5.97
N GLU A 62 -29.89 7.67 -6.41
CA GLU A 62 -28.53 7.47 -5.85
C GLU A 62 -28.53 7.63 -4.31
N GLN A 63 -29.38 8.51 -3.78
CA GLN A 63 -29.59 8.69 -2.34
C GLN A 63 -30.22 7.46 -1.64
N ALA A 64 -31.13 6.74 -2.30
CA ALA A 64 -31.72 5.52 -1.73
C ALA A 64 -30.70 4.38 -1.68
N LEU A 65 -29.83 4.31 -2.69
CA LEU A 65 -28.72 3.36 -2.75
C LEU A 65 -27.68 3.63 -1.65
N LEU A 66 -27.35 4.90 -1.41
CA LEU A 66 -26.51 5.31 -0.28
C LEU A 66 -27.16 4.96 1.07
N ALA A 67 -28.45 5.23 1.25
CA ALA A 67 -29.18 4.89 2.48
C ALA A 67 -29.22 3.37 2.74
N GLN A 68 -29.35 2.54 1.69
CA GLN A 68 -29.27 1.09 1.83
C GLN A 68 -27.87 0.62 2.23
N ARG A 69 -26.81 1.16 1.60
CA ARG A 69 -25.42 0.87 1.98
C ARG A 69 -25.12 1.27 3.43
N GLU A 70 -25.67 2.40 3.88
CA GLU A 70 -25.61 2.79 5.30
C GLU A 70 -26.35 1.79 6.19
N GLY A 71 -27.53 1.32 5.78
CA GLY A 71 -28.30 0.31 6.52
C GLY A 71 -27.53 -0.99 6.73
N TRP A 72 -26.92 -1.51 5.66
CA TRP A 72 -26.05 -2.69 5.74
C TRP A 72 -24.81 -2.46 6.61
N SER A 73 -24.20 -1.28 6.51
CA SER A 73 -23.05 -0.91 7.35
C SER A 73 -23.41 -0.85 8.84
N ARG A 74 -24.60 -0.33 9.18
CA ARG A 74 -25.11 -0.31 10.57
C ARG A 74 -25.39 -1.72 11.08
N LEU A 75 -25.96 -2.57 10.24
CA LEU A 75 -26.26 -3.96 10.59
C LEU A 75 -24.97 -4.79 10.77
N LEU A 76 -23.94 -4.52 9.96
CA LEU A 76 -22.60 -5.06 10.16
C LEU A 76 -21.98 -4.59 11.48
N GLN A 77 -22.11 -3.28 11.79
CA GLN A 77 -21.63 -2.73 13.07
C GLN A 77 -22.33 -3.38 14.26
N PHE A 78 -23.64 -3.63 14.17
CA PHE A 78 -24.40 -4.33 15.20
C PHE A 78 -23.85 -5.73 15.45
N TYR A 79 -23.69 -6.57 14.41
CA TYR A 79 -23.17 -7.93 14.59
C TYR A 79 -21.71 -7.98 15.05
N CYS A 80 -20.87 -7.05 14.59
CA CYS A 80 -19.44 -7.03 14.91
C CYS A 80 -19.08 -6.24 16.17
N SER A 81 -20.00 -5.52 16.82
CA SER A 81 -19.71 -4.74 18.03
C SER A 81 -20.81 -4.91 19.08
N ASP A 82 -22.01 -4.40 18.82
CA ASP A 82 -23.07 -4.29 19.82
C ASP A 82 -23.56 -5.67 20.28
N MET A 83 -23.69 -6.61 19.35
CA MET A 83 -24.08 -7.99 19.65
C MET A 83 -22.99 -8.68 20.49
N LEU A 84 -21.71 -8.53 20.16
CA LEU A 84 -20.62 -9.17 20.89
C LEU A 84 -20.52 -8.66 22.34
N GLU A 85 -20.76 -7.37 22.57
CA GLU A 85 -20.79 -6.78 23.90
C GLU A 85 -22.03 -7.24 24.71
N GLN A 86 -23.19 -7.38 24.07
CA GLN A 86 -24.44 -7.83 24.71
C GLN A 86 -24.52 -9.36 24.91
N CYS A 87 -23.83 -10.13 24.08
CA CYS A 87 -23.83 -11.59 24.08
C CYS A 87 -22.90 -12.23 25.13
N GLN A 88 -22.24 -11.46 26.00
CA GLN A 88 -21.52 -12.00 27.18
C GLN A 88 -22.45 -12.67 28.22
N THR A 89 -23.73 -12.85 27.89
CA THR A 89 -24.72 -13.61 28.65
C THR A 89 -24.67 -15.11 28.28
N LYS A 90 -25.21 -15.97 29.14
CA LYS A 90 -25.10 -17.46 29.15
C LYS A 90 -25.43 -18.24 27.85
N VAL A 91 -25.80 -17.56 26.76
CA VAL A 91 -26.36 -18.14 25.52
C VAL A 91 -25.34 -18.18 24.37
N PHE A 92 -24.20 -17.48 24.47
CA PHE A 92 -23.22 -17.36 23.38
C PHE A 92 -21.88 -18.03 23.73
N GLN A 93 -21.29 -18.77 22.78
CA GLN A 93 -19.96 -19.35 22.92
C GLN A 93 -18.89 -18.32 22.50
N SER A 94 -17.78 -18.23 23.25
CA SER A 94 -16.62 -17.39 22.84
C SER A 94 -16.22 -17.67 21.40
N LEU A 95 -15.82 -16.63 20.66
CA LEU A 95 -15.42 -16.79 19.26
C LEU A 95 -14.16 -17.67 19.18
N SER A 96 -14.17 -18.65 18.28
CA SER A 96 -12.97 -19.41 17.95
C SER A 96 -12.07 -18.58 17.06
N ILE A 97 -10.97 -18.14 17.64
CA ILE A 97 -9.90 -17.42 16.94
C ILE A 97 -9.29 -18.30 15.85
N GLU A 98 -9.25 -19.62 16.07
CA GLU A 98 -8.72 -20.60 15.12
C GLU A 98 -9.53 -20.62 13.82
N ILE A 99 -10.87 -20.68 13.90
CA ILE A 99 -11.76 -20.66 12.73
C ILE A 99 -11.66 -19.33 11.99
N LEU A 100 -11.65 -18.21 12.72
CA LEU A 100 -11.54 -16.90 12.06
C LEU A 100 -10.19 -16.72 11.36
N CYS A 101 -9.12 -17.22 11.98
CA CYS A 101 -7.77 -17.16 11.44
C CYS A 101 -7.59 -18.06 10.21
N SER A 102 -8.23 -19.23 10.14
CA SER A 102 -8.17 -20.09 8.94
C SER A 102 -8.79 -19.42 7.70
N HIS A 103 -9.70 -18.46 7.89
CA HIS A 103 -10.30 -17.69 6.81
C HIS A 103 -9.64 -16.33 6.56
N TRP A 104 -8.43 -16.06 7.08
CA TRP A 104 -7.77 -14.74 6.96
C TRP A 104 -7.44 -14.32 5.51
N GLN A 105 -7.18 -15.28 4.62
CA GLN A 105 -6.97 -15.10 3.17
C GLN A 105 -7.86 -16.01 2.32
N ASP A 106 -9.10 -16.23 2.77
CA ASP A 106 -10.07 -17.03 2.03
C ASP A 106 -10.32 -16.47 0.62
N LEU A 107 -10.51 -17.30 -0.41
CA LEU A 107 -10.70 -16.84 -1.79
C LEU A 107 -12.04 -16.11 -1.99
N CYS A 108 -13.02 -16.35 -1.11
CA CYS A 108 -14.24 -15.54 -1.03
C CYS A 108 -13.93 -14.26 -0.23
N LEU A 109 -14.04 -13.11 -0.91
CA LEU A 109 -13.73 -11.81 -0.30
C LEU A 109 -14.66 -11.48 0.87
N GLU A 110 -15.94 -11.82 0.75
CA GLU A 110 -16.95 -11.55 1.77
C GLU A 110 -16.69 -12.36 3.04
N LEU A 111 -16.33 -13.64 2.89
CA LEU A 111 -15.97 -14.51 4.03
C LEU A 111 -14.68 -14.04 4.69
N ARG A 112 -13.69 -13.64 3.89
CA ARG A 112 -12.42 -13.06 4.33
C ARG A 112 -12.62 -11.76 5.11
N ASP A 113 -13.45 -10.85 4.61
CA ASP A 113 -13.68 -9.56 5.27
C ASP A 113 -14.49 -9.74 6.57
N ALA A 114 -15.46 -10.65 6.56
CA ALA A 114 -16.19 -11.06 7.76
C ALA A 114 -15.27 -11.66 8.83
N SER A 115 -14.41 -12.62 8.45
CA SER A 115 -13.51 -13.31 9.37
C SER A 115 -12.50 -12.34 9.98
N ARG A 116 -11.88 -11.48 9.17
CA ARG A 116 -10.96 -10.43 9.61
C ARG A 116 -11.63 -9.46 10.58
N LYS A 117 -12.82 -8.97 10.24
CA LYS A 117 -13.52 -7.98 11.07
C LYS A 117 -13.86 -8.54 12.46
N LEU A 118 -14.35 -9.77 12.51
CA LEU A 118 -14.65 -10.46 13.77
C LEU A 118 -13.38 -10.76 14.56
N LEU A 119 -12.32 -11.25 13.90
CA LEU A 119 -11.05 -11.55 14.56
C LEU A 119 -10.41 -10.32 15.16
N GLU A 120 -10.34 -9.22 14.40
CA GLU A 120 -9.79 -7.95 14.86
C GLU A 120 -10.57 -7.42 16.07
N LYS A 121 -11.90 -7.57 16.09
CA LYS A 121 -12.74 -7.18 17.22
C LYS A 121 -12.51 -8.03 18.46
N GLU A 122 -12.36 -9.35 18.30
CA GLU A 122 -12.03 -10.25 19.40
C GLU A 122 -10.64 -9.96 19.97
N LEU A 123 -9.65 -9.68 19.10
CA LEU A 123 -8.32 -9.28 19.52
C LEU A 123 -8.35 -7.93 20.26
N ASP A 124 -9.13 -6.95 19.80
CA ASP A 124 -9.30 -5.68 20.50
C ASP A 124 -9.95 -5.87 21.89
N HIS A 125 -10.89 -6.82 22.01
CA HIS A 125 -11.49 -7.18 23.29
C HIS A 125 -10.49 -7.86 24.24
N LEU A 126 -9.71 -8.81 23.74
CA LEU A 126 -8.64 -9.46 24.51
C LEU A 126 -7.55 -8.45 24.93
N HIS A 127 -7.17 -7.54 24.05
CA HIS A 127 -6.15 -6.52 24.31
C HIS A 127 -6.55 -5.57 25.45
N LYS A 128 -7.86 -5.28 25.62
CA LYS A 128 -8.37 -4.49 26.76
C LYS A 128 -8.12 -5.19 28.11
N ASN A 129 -8.08 -6.52 28.13
CA ASN A 129 -7.80 -7.30 29.34
C ASN A 129 -6.35 -7.81 29.32
N GLN A 130 -5.43 -7.05 29.91
CA GLN A 130 -3.99 -7.35 29.86
C GLN A 130 -3.62 -8.75 30.37
N ASP A 131 -4.30 -9.28 31.38
CA ASP A 131 -4.01 -10.61 31.91
C ASP A 131 -4.39 -11.71 30.91
N ALA A 132 -5.58 -11.60 30.31
CA ALA A 132 -6.03 -12.52 29.26
C ALA A 132 -5.15 -12.41 28.01
N TRP A 133 -4.74 -11.19 27.64
CA TRP A 133 -3.81 -10.92 26.55
C TRP A 133 -2.46 -11.60 26.75
N HIS A 134 -1.88 -11.54 27.95
CA HIS A 134 -0.61 -12.23 28.26
C HIS A 134 -0.70 -13.73 28.12
N ILE A 135 -1.77 -14.33 28.61
CA ILE A 135 -2.01 -15.78 28.49
C ILE A 135 -2.17 -16.16 27.02
N PHE A 136 -2.91 -15.35 26.25
CA PHE A 136 -3.09 -15.56 24.82
C PHE A 136 -1.76 -15.51 24.05
N ILE A 137 -0.97 -14.43 24.24
CA ILE A 137 0.32 -14.27 23.55
C ILE A 137 1.27 -15.41 23.95
N SER A 138 1.42 -15.70 25.25
CA SER A 138 2.32 -16.77 25.70
C SER A 138 1.94 -18.14 25.13
N LYS A 139 0.65 -18.48 25.04
CA LYS A 139 0.18 -19.72 24.41
C LYS A 139 0.67 -19.83 22.96
N TRP A 140 0.38 -18.83 22.12
CA TRP A 140 0.70 -18.88 20.69
C TRP A 140 2.18 -18.71 20.41
N SER A 141 2.86 -17.87 21.18
CA SER A 141 4.32 -17.71 21.15
C SER A 141 5.07 -19.00 21.46
N ASN A 142 4.60 -19.78 22.44
CA ASN A 142 5.21 -21.06 22.77
C ASN A 142 5.01 -22.08 21.65
N LEU A 143 3.83 -22.13 21.03
CA LEU A 143 3.58 -22.99 19.87
C LEU A 143 4.48 -22.64 18.68
N PHE A 144 4.65 -21.35 18.40
CA PHE A 144 5.57 -20.88 17.36
C PHE A 144 7.04 -21.22 17.66
N ASN A 145 7.48 -21.01 18.91
CA ASN A 145 8.85 -21.36 19.30
C ASN A 145 9.10 -22.87 19.27
N GLN A 146 8.11 -23.69 19.58
CA GLN A 146 8.20 -25.15 19.44
C GLN A 146 8.36 -25.59 17.97
N SER A 147 7.83 -24.83 17.02
CA SER A 147 8.13 -25.02 15.59
C SER A 147 9.56 -24.65 15.21
N TYR A 148 10.21 -23.77 16.00
CA TYR A 148 11.50 -23.15 15.65
C TYR A 148 12.70 -23.73 16.44
N ASN A 149 12.48 -24.44 17.55
CA ASN A 149 13.54 -24.82 18.51
C ASN A 149 14.38 -26.06 18.15
N LYS A 150 14.70 -26.32 16.88
CA LYS A 150 15.83 -27.21 16.55
C LYS A 150 17.04 -26.38 16.14
N GLU A 151 18.00 -26.24 17.05
CA GLU A 151 19.32 -25.66 16.85
C GLU A 151 20.20 -26.51 15.90
N THR A 152 19.74 -26.74 14.67
CA THR A 152 20.50 -27.49 13.66
C THR A 152 20.67 -26.65 12.42
N ASP A 153 21.92 -26.60 11.93
CA ASP A 153 22.41 -25.92 10.73
C ASP A 153 21.33 -25.58 9.68
N GLY A 154 21.39 -24.35 9.17
CA GLY A 154 20.36 -23.67 8.35
C GLY A 154 19.84 -24.37 7.09
N ALA A 155 20.25 -25.60 6.78
CA ALA A 155 19.67 -26.45 5.73
C ALA A 155 18.52 -27.35 6.22
N LEU A 156 18.55 -27.83 7.48
CA LEU A 156 17.44 -28.58 8.11
C LEU A 156 16.29 -27.64 8.54
N TYR A 157 16.64 -26.39 8.83
CA TYR A 157 15.74 -25.27 9.14
C TYR A 157 14.63 -25.07 8.10
N ASP A 158 14.97 -25.22 6.82
CA ASP A 158 14.05 -25.06 5.71
C ASP A 158 13.10 -26.26 5.54
N GLN A 159 13.51 -27.47 5.94
CA GLN A 159 12.71 -28.70 5.81
C GLN A 159 11.56 -28.77 6.80
N ASP A 160 11.78 -28.48 8.09
CA ASP A 160 10.71 -28.53 9.10
C ASP A 160 9.63 -27.46 8.81
N ILE A 161 10.04 -26.28 8.34
CA ILE A 161 9.13 -25.21 7.91
C ILE A 161 8.40 -25.59 6.62
N ARG A 162 9.08 -26.23 5.65
CA ARG A 162 8.45 -26.80 4.44
C ARG A 162 7.35 -27.78 4.79
N ASP A 163 7.59 -28.69 5.73
CA ASP A 163 6.64 -29.73 6.11
C ASP A 163 5.37 -29.18 6.80
N ILE A 164 5.47 -28.04 7.48
CA ILE A 164 4.29 -27.32 8.02
C ILE A 164 3.44 -26.77 6.87
N PHE A 165 4.07 -26.15 5.87
CA PHE A 165 3.36 -25.48 4.77
C PHE A 165 2.89 -26.40 3.65
N LEU A 166 3.45 -27.60 3.53
CA LEU A 166 2.98 -28.61 2.58
C LEU A 166 1.61 -29.18 2.98
N ASP A 167 1.33 -29.28 4.28
CA ASP A 167 0.04 -29.77 4.76
C ASP A 167 -1.11 -28.76 4.52
N ASP A 168 -0.83 -27.48 4.24
CA ASP A 168 -1.83 -26.48 3.81
C ASP A 168 -2.54 -26.89 2.52
N ILE A 169 -1.86 -27.63 1.63
CA ILE A 169 -2.45 -28.14 0.39
C ILE A 169 -3.60 -29.11 0.71
N THR A 170 -3.58 -29.75 1.88
CA THR A 170 -4.58 -30.73 2.31
C THR A 170 -5.74 -30.13 3.09
N PHE A 171 -5.65 -28.88 3.57
CA PHE A 171 -6.71 -28.21 4.32
C PHE A 171 -8.01 -28.04 3.51
N ASN A 172 -7.91 -28.04 2.17
CA ASN A 172 -9.04 -27.96 1.25
C ASN A 172 -9.66 -29.32 0.87
N ASN A 173 -9.06 -30.44 1.28
CA ASN A 173 -9.59 -31.77 0.98
C ASN A 173 -10.27 -32.33 2.23
N GLU A 174 -11.59 -32.17 2.28
CA GLU A 174 -12.49 -32.82 3.22
C GLU A 174 -12.16 -34.32 3.35
N THR A 175 -11.38 -34.70 4.37
CA THR A 175 -11.31 -36.09 4.83
C THR A 175 -11.30 -36.12 6.36
N THR A 176 -12.34 -36.76 6.89
CA THR A 176 -12.86 -36.74 8.27
C THR A 176 -12.03 -37.53 9.30
N THR A 177 -10.71 -37.63 9.13
CA THR A 177 -9.83 -38.22 10.15
C THR A 177 -8.50 -37.47 10.18
N THR A 178 -8.49 -36.27 10.78
CA THR A 178 -7.24 -35.56 11.06
C THR A 178 -6.47 -36.31 12.14
N THR A 179 -5.29 -36.81 11.79
CA THR A 179 -4.39 -37.47 12.75
C THR A 179 -3.89 -36.42 13.75
N ALA A 180 -3.61 -36.77 15.01
CA ALA A 180 -3.14 -35.81 16.03
C ALA A 180 -1.92 -34.97 15.56
N ASN A 181 -1.09 -35.53 14.69
CA ASN A 181 0.05 -34.84 14.07
C ASN A 181 -0.37 -33.72 13.09
N GLN A 182 -1.44 -33.93 12.31
CA GLN A 182 -1.98 -32.90 11.41
C GLN A 182 -2.59 -31.75 12.20
N GLN A 183 -3.32 -32.04 13.29
CA GLN A 183 -3.87 -30.99 14.16
C GLN A 183 -2.78 -30.14 14.80
N TYR A 184 -1.68 -30.76 15.23
CA TYR A 184 -0.53 -30.04 15.77
C TYR A 184 0.11 -29.12 14.73
N LYS A 185 0.32 -29.60 13.50
CA LYS A 185 0.85 -28.76 12.40
C LYS A 185 -0.09 -27.61 12.01
N THR A 186 -1.40 -27.85 11.98
CA THR A 186 -2.39 -26.76 11.77
C THR A 186 -2.28 -25.71 12.87
N GLN A 187 -2.13 -26.10 14.14
CA GLN A 187 -1.93 -25.15 15.23
C GLN A 187 -0.61 -24.37 15.09
N GLN A 188 0.44 -24.99 14.57
CA GLN A 188 1.70 -24.30 14.28
C GLN A 188 1.55 -23.25 13.17
N LEU A 189 0.87 -23.59 12.06
CA LEU A 189 0.55 -22.63 11.00
C LEU A 189 -0.26 -21.44 11.55
N LEU A 190 -1.33 -21.74 12.28
CA LEU A 190 -2.18 -20.72 12.90
C LEU A 190 -1.38 -19.84 13.86
N SER A 191 -0.40 -20.39 14.57
CA SER A 191 0.49 -19.62 15.44
C SER A 191 1.30 -18.59 14.66
N ILE A 192 1.85 -18.94 13.49
CA ILE A 192 2.60 -18.02 12.63
C ILE A 192 1.69 -16.88 12.16
N ILE A 193 0.49 -17.23 11.70
CA ILE A 193 -0.48 -16.25 11.18
C ILE A 193 -0.95 -15.32 12.31
N LEU A 194 -1.37 -15.85 13.46
CA LEU A 194 -1.88 -15.07 14.59
C LEU A 194 -0.82 -14.14 15.18
N ILE A 195 0.40 -14.65 15.39
CA ILE A 195 1.54 -13.82 15.85
C ILE A 195 1.82 -12.74 14.80
N GLY A 196 1.77 -13.06 13.51
CA GLY A 196 1.90 -12.08 12.44
C GLY A 196 0.81 -11.00 12.44
N ILE A 197 -0.45 -11.37 12.64
CA ILE A 197 -1.59 -10.44 12.74
C ILE A 197 -1.41 -9.52 13.95
N VAL A 198 -1.11 -10.09 15.11
CA VAL A 198 -0.88 -9.34 16.34
C VAL A 198 0.28 -8.37 16.17
N GLY A 199 1.38 -8.82 15.57
CA GLY A 199 2.52 -7.98 15.24
C GLY A 199 2.13 -6.82 14.34
N ALA A 200 1.52 -7.12 13.19
CA ALA A 200 1.13 -6.10 12.23
C ALA A 200 0.15 -5.06 12.80
N ARG A 201 -0.73 -5.44 13.74
CA ARG A 201 -1.74 -4.56 14.32
C ARG A 201 -1.25 -3.77 15.55
N TYR A 202 -0.67 -4.45 16.53
CA TYR A 202 -0.34 -3.86 17.83
C TYR A 202 1.15 -3.54 18.01
N GLY A 203 2.02 -3.95 17.09
CA GLY A 203 3.47 -3.78 17.27
C GLY A 203 3.93 -2.32 17.34
N GLN A 204 3.22 -1.39 16.68
CA GLN A 204 3.53 0.05 16.73
C GLN A 204 3.27 0.66 18.12
N GLU A 205 2.18 0.27 18.79
CA GLU A 205 1.85 0.75 20.14
C GLU A 205 2.94 0.35 21.15
N VAL A 206 3.50 -0.86 20.99
CA VAL A 206 4.58 -1.33 21.85
C VAL A 206 5.88 -0.56 21.59
N GLU A 207 6.18 -0.20 20.34
CA GLU A 207 7.36 0.61 20.01
C GLU A 207 7.25 2.05 20.54
N GLN A 208 6.07 2.66 20.45
CA GLN A 208 5.77 3.98 21.03
C GLN A 208 5.82 3.94 22.56
N SER A 209 5.32 2.87 23.18
CA SER A 209 5.38 2.66 24.64
C SER A 209 6.81 2.53 25.15
N LYS A 210 7.71 1.87 24.39
CA LYS A 210 9.15 1.82 24.71
C LYS A 210 9.79 3.21 24.71
N GLN A 211 9.40 4.08 23.77
CA GLN A 211 9.88 5.47 23.72
C GLN A 211 9.29 6.33 24.86
N ALA A 212 8.07 6.04 25.31
CA ALA A 212 7.36 6.77 26.35
C ALA A 212 7.65 6.29 27.79
N ASN A 213 8.53 5.28 28.00
CA ASN A 213 8.78 4.64 29.30
C ASN A 213 7.52 4.10 30.01
N THR A 214 6.44 3.86 29.27
CA THR A 214 5.26 3.14 29.79
C THR A 214 5.44 1.66 29.53
N LEU A 215 5.20 0.81 30.52
CA LEU A 215 5.32 -0.65 30.38
C LEU A 215 3.98 -1.22 29.92
N ILE A 216 3.63 -1.05 28.64
CA ILE A 216 2.64 -1.93 28.02
C ILE A 216 3.37 -3.26 27.77
N LYS A 217 3.17 -4.22 28.66
CA LYS A 217 3.66 -5.58 28.43
C LYS A 217 2.92 -6.13 27.20
N GLY A 218 3.64 -6.56 26.18
CA GLY A 218 3.05 -6.93 24.89
C GLY A 218 4.06 -7.48 23.88
N PHE A 219 3.56 -7.79 22.67
CA PHE A 219 4.14 -8.58 21.58
C PHE A 219 5.61 -8.31 21.14
N THR A 220 6.31 -7.33 21.71
CA THR A 220 7.73 -7.06 21.39
C THR A 220 8.61 -6.81 22.61
N VAL A 221 8.04 -6.79 23.82
CA VAL A 221 8.77 -6.49 25.06
C VAL A 221 9.48 -7.73 25.59
N ASP A 222 8.83 -8.89 25.50
CA ASP A 222 9.32 -10.11 26.16
C ASP A 222 10.25 -10.96 25.27
N SER A 223 10.29 -10.76 23.95
CA SER A 223 11.16 -11.55 23.05
C SER A 223 11.46 -10.88 21.68
N PRO A 224 12.48 -10.01 21.56
CA PRO A 224 12.87 -9.43 20.26
C PRO A 224 13.28 -10.49 19.23
N GLU A 225 13.75 -11.66 19.68
CA GLU A 225 14.04 -12.81 18.82
C GLU A 225 12.81 -13.30 18.04
N MET A 226 11.61 -13.17 18.59
CA MET A 226 10.38 -13.65 17.94
C MET A 226 10.08 -12.87 16.67
N ILE A 227 10.26 -11.55 16.70
CA ILE A 227 10.03 -10.67 15.55
C ILE A 227 11.05 -10.98 14.45
N LEU A 228 12.31 -11.20 14.83
CA LEU A 228 13.36 -11.60 13.89
C LEU A 228 13.06 -12.96 13.24
N LYS A 229 12.60 -13.94 14.03
CA LYS A 229 12.22 -15.27 13.51
C LYS A 229 11.03 -15.14 12.56
N LEU A 230 9.99 -14.40 12.97
CA LEU A 230 8.79 -14.22 12.15
C LEU A 230 9.10 -13.45 10.86
N SER A 231 9.88 -12.37 10.89
CA SER A 231 10.24 -11.60 9.70
C SER A 231 11.00 -12.43 8.67
N ARG A 232 11.88 -13.34 9.15
CA ARG A 232 12.58 -14.31 8.29
C ARG A 232 11.62 -15.32 7.66
N VAL A 233 10.65 -15.85 8.41
CA VAL A 233 9.63 -16.78 7.89
C VAL A 233 8.76 -16.09 6.84
N LEU A 234 8.29 -14.87 7.11
CA LEU A 234 7.47 -14.11 6.17
C LEU A 234 8.27 -13.79 4.88
N THR A 235 9.54 -13.43 5.00
CA THR A 235 10.42 -13.12 3.86
C THR A 235 10.81 -14.38 3.07
N SER A 236 11.01 -15.53 3.73
CA SER A 236 11.30 -16.78 3.03
C SER A 236 10.11 -17.25 2.20
N LEU A 237 8.89 -17.06 2.70
CA LEU A 237 7.64 -17.38 1.99
C LEU A 237 7.43 -16.54 0.72
N LEU A 238 7.97 -15.33 0.66
CA LEU A 238 7.92 -14.50 -0.55
C LEU A 238 8.82 -15.05 -1.67
N SER A 239 9.95 -15.65 -1.34
CA SER A 239 10.96 -16.05 -2.33
C SER A 239 10.61 -17.41 -2.95
N PRO A 240 10.28 -17.48 -4.25
CA PRO A 240 9.84 -18.73 -4.88
C PRO A 240 10.91 -19.82 -4.91
N SER A 241 12.19 -19.45 -4.90
CA SER A 241 13.34 -20.36 -4.90
C SER A 241 13.52 -21.17 -3.62
N ASN A 242 12.91 -20.75 -2.52
CA ASN A 242 13.15 -21.39 -1.22
C ASN A 242 12.24 -22.60 -1.02
N PHE A 243 11.16 -22.72 -1.81
CA PHE A 243 10.13 -23.74 -1.60
C PHE A 243 9.58 -24.27 -2.93
N ASP A 244 10.31 -25.19 -3.56
CA ASP A 244 9.98 -25.79 -4.87
C ASP A 244 8.60 -26.49 -4.90
N HIS A 245 8.06 -26.89 -3.75
CA HIS A 245 6.80 -27.64 -3.65
C HIS A 245 5.59 -26.82 -3.16
N ILE A 246 5.80 -25.58 -2.67
CA ILE A 246 4.69 -24.72 -2.25
C ILE A 246 4.18 -23.95 -3.48
N PRO A 247 2.89 -24.07 -3.86
CA PRO A 247 2.34 -23.33 -4.98
C PRO A 247 2.58 -21.82 -4.83
N LEU A 248 2.97 -21.16 -5.93
CA LEU A 248 3.21 -19.71 -5.99
C LEU A 248 2.02 -18.88 -5.47
N HIS A 249 0.81 -19.39 -5.62
CA HIS A 249 -0.45 -18.73 -5.27
C HIS A 249 -1.18 -19.39 -4.09
N SER A 250 -0.44 -19.97 -3.15
CA SER A 250 -1.00 -20.61 -1.96
C SER A 250 -1.59 -19.61 -0.97
N PHE A 251 -2.45 -20.11 -0.07
CA PHE A 251 -3.01 -19.33 1.05
C PHE A 251 -1.90 -18.70 1.91
N ILE A 252 -0.90 -19.48 2.30
CA ILE A 252 0.16 -19.02 3.19
C ILE A 252 1.05 -17.93 2.58
N ARG A 253 1.38 -18.03 1.28
CA ARG A 253 2.13 -16.97 0.59
C ARG A 253 1.32 -15.67 0.53
N ARG A 254 0.01 -15.75 0.27
CA ARG A 254 -0.89 -14.60 0.32
C ARG A 254 -0.97 -13.99 1.72
N THR A 255 -1.01 -14.83 2.77
CA THR A 255 -1.00 -14.38 4.16
C THR A 255 0.31 -13.67 4.48
N ALA A 256 1.45 -14.20 4.05
CA ALA A 256 2.73 -13.54 4.24
C ALA A 256 2.81 -12.17 3.54
N ILE A 257 2.32 -12.08 2.30
CA ILE A 257 2.26 -10.81 1.54
C ILE A 257 1.42 -9.77 2.29
N ASP A 258 0.22 -10.13 2.74
CA ASP A 258 -0.68 -9.23 3.47
C ASP A 258 -0.08 -8.77 4.80
N LEU A 259 0.51 -9.67 5.58
CA LEU A 259 1.11 -9.36 6.88
C LEU A 259 2.36 -8.48 6.76
N ILE A 260 3.19 -8.69 5.73
CA ILE A 260 4.32 -7.81 5.41
C ILE A 260 3.81 -6.42 5.05
N GLY A 261 2.74 -6.34 4.24
CA GLY A 261 2.12 -5.08 3.86
C GLY A 261 1.58 -4.30 5.06
N ARG A 262 0.79 -4.96 5.93
CA ARG A 262 0.13 -4.33 7.09
C ARG A 262 1.10 -3.92 8.19
N GLY A 263 2.09 -4.77 8.48
CA GLY A 263 3.03 -4.56 9.60
C GLY A 263 4.38 -3.99 9.19
N TYR A 264 4.50 -3.45 7.97
CA TYR A 264 5.79 -3.10 7.37
C TYR A 264 6.73 -2.32 8.31
N THR A 265 6.22 -1.32 9.03
CA THR A 265 7.02 -0.49 9.95
C THR A 265 7.75 -1.28 11.04
N ILE A 266 7.19 -2.41 11.46
CA ILE A 266 7.76 -3.27 12.51
C ILE A 266 8.72 -4.29 11.91
N TRP A 267 8.45 -4.74 10.69
CA TRP A 267 9.28 -5.71 9.99
C TRP A 267 10.50 -5.07 9.32
N GLU A 268 10.40 -3.78 8.97
CA GLU A 268 11.39 -2.98 8.24
C GLU A 268 12.84 -3.19 8.73
N PRO A 269 13.16 -3.20 10.04
CA PRO A 269 14.54 -3.37 10.49
C PRO A 269 15.16 -4.73 10.16
N TYR A 270 14.35 -5.72 9.80
CA TYR A 270 14.75 -7.12 9.64
C TYR A 270 14.57 -7.66 8.22
N ILE A 271 14.05 -6.85 7.30
CA ILE A 271 13.70 -7.26 5.93
C ILE A 271 14.44 -6.40 4.91
N ASP A 272 14.90 -7.03 3.82
CA ASP A 272 15.39 -6.31 2.65
C ASP A 272 14.21 -5.73 1.85
N ILE A 273 13.99 -4.42 1.98
CA ILE A 273 12.92 -3.71 1.27
C ILE A 273 13.06 -3.83 -0.26
N GLY A 274 14.28 -3.83 -0.81
CA GLY A 274 14.50 -3.92 -2.25
C GLY A 274 14.02 -5.27 -2.79
N GLN A 275 14.40 -6.36 -2.11
CA GLN A 275 13.94 -7.70 -2.46
C GLN A 275 12.41 -7.83 -2.34
N VAL A 276 11.81 -7.30 -1.26
CA VAL A 276 10.35 -7.34 -1.08
C VAL A 276 9.63 -6.56 -2.17
N LEU A 277 10.03 -5.32 -2.45
CA LEU A 277 9.36 -4.50 -3.47
C LEU A 277 9.44 -5.15 -4.85
N LEU A 278 10.61 -5.66 -5.25
CA LEU A 278 10.79 -6.31 -6.54
C LEU A 278 9.97 -7.62 -6.64
N THR A 279 9.93 -8.42 -5.57
CA THR A 279 9.13 -9.65 -5.52
C THR A 279 7.63 -9.35 -5.60
N LEU A 280 7.16 -8.33 -4.88
CA LEU A 280 5.75 -7.91 -4.94
C LEU A 280 5.39 -7.35 -6.32
N LEU A 281 6.29 -6.60 -6.96
CA LEU A 281 6.10 -6.11 -8.33
C LEU A 281 6.03 -7.27 -9.34
N ASP A 282 6.87 -8.29 -9.19
CA ASP A 282 6.79 -9.53 -9.99
C ASP A 282 5.43 -10.22 -9.81
N LEU A 283 4.88 -10.27 -8.59
CA LEU A 283 3.56 -10.83 -8.32
C LEU A 283 2.40 -9.97 -8.89
N CYS A 284 2.60 -8.66 -9.03
CA CYS A 284 1.63 -7.76 -9.64
C CYS A 284 1.60 -7.90 -11.17
N ALA A 285 2.76 -8.07 -11.79
CA ALA A 285 2.95 -8.18 -13.24
C ALA A 285 2.25 -9.40 -13.87
N ILE A 286 1.86 -10.41 -13.08
CA ILE A 286 1.31 -11.67 -13.59
C ILE A 286 -0.12 -11.53 -14.17
N SER A 287 -0.70 -10.33 -14.17
CA SER A 287 -2.04 -10.03 -14.71
C SER A 287 -2.00 -9.28 -16.04
N ASP A 288 -1.59 -9.94 -17.13
CA ASP A 288 -1.91 -9.47 -18.48
C ASP A 288 -3.35 -9.80 -18.83
N SER A 289 -4.10 -8.75 -19.19
CA SER A 289 -5.23 -8.73 -20.11
C SER A 289 -6.42 -9.69 -19.85
N SER A 290 -7.61 -9.13 -19.58
CA SER A 290 -8.96 -9.69 -19.83
C SER A 290 -9.82 -10.34 -18.73
N THR A 291 -9.37 -10.60 -17.50
CA THR A 291 -10.20 -11.42 -16.56
C THR A 291 -10.78 -10.71 -15.32
N VAL A 292 -10.46 -9.45 -15.06
CA VAL A 292 -11.01 -8.76 -13.86
C VAL A 292 -12.48 -8.32 -14.06
N THR A 293 -12.98 -8.25 -15.30
CA THR A 293 -14.31 -7.69 -15.60
C THR A 293 -15.39 -8.70 -15.99
N SER A 294 -15.14 -10.00 -16.09
CA SER A 294 -16.17 -10.95 -16.56
C SER A 294 -16.79 -11.89 -15.51
N ASN A 295 -16.21 -12.03 -14.31
CA ASN A 295 -16.71 -12.97 -13.29
C ASN A 295 -17.12 -12.30 -11.96
N VAL A 296 -17.54 -11.03 -12.02
CA VAL A 296 -18.07 -10.29 -10.84
C VAL A 296 -19.33 -10.96 -10.26
N LEU A 297 -19.94 -11.92 -10.96
CA LEU A 297 -21.10 -12.66 -10.45
C LEU A 297 -20.82 -13.66 -9.32
N SER A 298 -19.57 -14.00 -9.00
CA SER A 298 -19.31 -15.12 -8.07
C SER A 298 -18.48 -14.82 -6.83
N GLY A 299 -17.95 -13.61 -6.59
CA GLY A 299 -17.21 -13.25 -5.36
C GLY A 299 -15.92 -14.05 -5.06
N ILE A 300 -15.69 -15.17 -5.76
CA ILE A 300 -14.55 -16.08 -5.62
C ILE A 300 -13.49 -15.71 -6.65
N LEU A 301 -12.33 -15.31 -6.16
CA LEU A 301 -11.17 -15.01 -6.99
C LEU A 301 -10.41 -16.28 -7.35
N THR A 302 -9.74 -16.28 -8.50
CA THR A 302 -8.70 -17.30 -8.76
C THR A 302 -7.51 -17.04 -7.83
N PRO A 303 -6.80 -18.07 -7.34
CA PRO A 303 -5.65 -17.88 -6.45
C PRO A 303 -4.60 -16.92 -7.01
N LYS A 304 -4.40 -16.95 -8.34
CA LYS A 304 -3.51 -16.05 -9.06
C LYS A 304 -3.97 -14.59 -9.01
N SER A 305 -5.23 -14.33 -9.33
CA SER A 305 -5.82 -12.97 -9.30
C SER A 305 -5.78 -12.40 -7.89
N ASP A 306 -6.09 -13.22 -6.90
CA ASP A 306 -6.08 -12.82 -5.50
C ASP A 306 -4.68 -12.55 -4.95
N THR A 307 -3.68 -13.34 -5.36
CA THR A 307 -2.27 -13.05 -5.02
C THR A 307 -1.84 -11.70 -5.58
N CYS A 308 -2.21 -11.39 -6.83
CA CYS A 308 -1.93 -10.10 -7.46
C CYS A 308 -2.62 -8.95 -6.70
N LEU A 309 -3.91 -9.10 -6.35
CA LEU A 309 -4.65 -8.11 -5.56
C LEU A 309 -4.01 -7.87 -4.19
N THR A 310 -3.62 -8.95 -3.51
CA THR A 310 -2.97 -8.89 -2.20
C THR A 310 -1.60 -8.22 -2.29
N ALA A 311 -0.81 -8.54 -3.32
CA ALA A 311 0.48 -7.89 -3.58
C ALA A 311 0.35 -6.39 -3.87
N ARG A 312 -0.62 -5.97 -4.69
CA ARG A 312 -0.90 -4.54 -4.94
C ARG A 312 -1.31 -3.80 -3.69
N THR A 313 -2.12 -4.45 -2.84
CA THR A 313 -2.54 -3.89 -1.56
C THR A 313 -1.36 -3.74 -0.61
N ALA A 314 -0.51 -4.77 -0.49
CA ALA A 314 0.70 -4.73 0.32
C ALA A 314 1.67 -3.64 -0.15
N LEU A 315 1.93 -3.53 -1.46
CA LEU A 315 2.73 -2.44 -2.05
C LEU A 315 2.20 -1.07 -1.68
N THR A 316 0.87 -0.89 -1.75
CA THR A 316 0.22 0.37 -1.38
C THR A 316 0.45 0.69 0.10
N LEU A 317 0.27 -0.27 0.99
CA LEU A 317 0.46 -0.08 2.44
C LEU A 317 1.92 0.26 2.78
N ILE A 318 2.88 -0.46 2.19
CA ILE A 318 4.33 -0.20 2.35
C ILE A 318 4.68 1.21 1.85
N ALA A 319 4.22 1.56 0.65
CA ALA A 319 4.47 2.87 0.05
C ALA A 319 3.85 4.02 0.86
N THR A 320 2.65 3.85 1.43
CA THR A 320 2.02 4.91 2.23
C THR A 320 2.59 5.01 3.65
N SER A 321 3.17 3.95 4.20
CA SER A 321 3.74 3.96 5.56
C SER A 321 5.16 4.52 5.59
N ARG A 322 5.97 4.27 4.55
CA ARG A 322 7.37 4.73 4.43
C ARG A 322 7.69 5.21 3.00
N SER A 323 6.91 6.16 2.52
CA SER A 323 7.00 6.81 1.20
C SER A 323 8.45 7.12 0.78
N ASN A 324 9.20 7.82 1.64
CA ASN A 324 10.59 8.23 1.35
C ASN A 324 11.52 7.04 1.10
N VAL A 325 11.43 5.99 1.92
CA VAL A 325 12.30 4.80 1.80
C VAL A 325 11.97 4.06 0.51
N VAL A 326 10.68 3.93 0.18
CA VAL A 326 10.20 3.25 -1.03
C VAL A 326 10.65 4.00 -2.29
N ILE A 327 10.48 5.33 -2.34
CA ILE A 327 10.92 6.15 -3.48
C ILE A 327 12.43 6.01 -3.71
N ILE A 328 13.24 6.16 -2.64
CA ILE A 328 14.70 6.05 -2.75
C ILE A 328 15.12 4.64 -3.20
N THR A 329 14.48 3.61 -2.66
CA THR A 329 14.78 2.21 -3.01
C THR A 329 14.43 1.92 -4.46
N LEU A 330 13.25 2.33 -4.92
CA LEU A 330 12.82 2.17 -6.31
C LEU A 330 13.74 2.92 -7.27
N ALA A 331 14.10 4.17 -6.96
CA ALA A 331 15.03 4.94 -7.78
C ALA A 331 16.40 4.24 -7.90
N ARG A 332 16.91 3.69 -6.79
CA ARG A 332 18.17 2.93 -6.77
C ARG A 332 18.11 1.66 -7.62
N GLU A 333 17.05 0.86 -7.50
CA GLU A 333 16.90 -0.38 -8.27
C GLU A 333 16.68 -0.10 -9.76
N ILE A 334 15.93 0.94 -10.12
CA ILE A 334 15.78 1.38 -11.52
C ILE A 334 17.11 1.86 -12.10
N ALA A 335 17.89 2.65 -11.35
CA ALA A 335 19.21 3.11 -11.80
C ALA A 335 20.18 1.93 -12.01
N LYS A 336 20.18 0.96 -11.09
CA LYS A 336 20.97 -0.28 -11.21
C LYS A 336 20.58 -1.04 -12.47
N HIS A 337 19.28 -1.16 -12.76
CA HIS A 337 18.77 -1.81 -13.95
C HIS A 337 19.17 -1.09 -15.26
N ALA A 338 19.07 0.25 -15.29
CA ALA A 338 19.44 1.05 -16.45
C ALA A 338 20.95 0.89 -16.82
N LEU A 339 21.83 0.80 -15.80
CA LEU A 339 23.26 0.57 -16.00
C LEU A 339 23.60 -0.81 -16.58
N VAL A 340 22.82 -1.83 -16.22
CA VAL A 340 22.97 -3.20 -16.76
C VAL A 340 22.53 -3.23 -18.22
N GLN A 341 21.43 -2.56 -18.57
CA GLN A 341 20.92 -2.49 -19.94
C GLN A 341 21.83 -1.67 -20.89
N SER A 342 22.53 -0.66 -20.40
CA SER A 342 23.43 0.17 -21.21
C SER A 342 24.78 -0.48 -21.53
N GLY A 343 25.03 -1.74 -21.13
CA GLY A 343 26.24 -2.48 -21.48
C GLY A 343 27.54 -1.99 -20.82
N THR A 344 27.45 -1.04 -19.88
CA THR A 344 28.60 -0.42 -19.19
C THR A 344 29.08 -1.20 -17.97
N ALA A 345 28.42 -2.31 -17.61
CA ALA A 345 28.80 -3.19 -16.49
C ALA A 345 30.00 -4.12 -16.80
N SER A 346 30.83 -3.76 -17.78
CA SER A 346 32.04 -4.50 -18.18
C SER A 346 33.30 -3.64 -18.02
N SER A 347 33.53 -3.03 -16.85
CA SER A 347 34.88 -2.57 -16.48
C SER A 347 35.05 -2.32 -14.98
N SER A 348 35.74 -3.27 -14.33
CA SER A 348 36.73 -3.08 -13.27
C SER A 348 36.50 -1.99 -12.20
N THR A 349 35.83 -2.35 -11.08
CA THR A 349 36.30 -2.19 -9.68
C THR A 349 35.21 -2.57 -8.66
N ALA A 350 34.73 -3.83 -8.72
CA ALA A 350 33.93 -4.40 -7.63
C ALA A 350 34.26 -5.89 -7.46
N ARG A 351 35.42 -6.19 -6.87
CA ARG A 351 35.71 -7.51 -6.29
C ARG A 351 35.36 -7.45 -4.80
N THR A 352 34.18 -8.00 -4.47
CA THR A 352 33.85 -8.91 -3.35
C THR A 352 32.37 -8.79 -3.02
N VAL A 353 31.51 -9.24 -3.93
CA VAL A 353 30.17 -9.71 -3.54
C VAL A 353 29.95 -11.03 -4.26
N THR A 354 29.70 -12.06 -3.47
CA THR A 354 29.36 -13.44 -3.85
C THR A 354 28.23 -13.49 -4.89
N PRO A 355 28.25 -14.45 -5.84
CA PRO A 355 27.24 -14.60 -6.88
C PRO A 355 26.01 -15.35 -6.36
N SER A 356 25.32 -14.82 -5.35
CA SER A 356 24.13 -15.44 -4.74
C SER A 356 22.91 -14.53 -4.66
N GLN A 357 22.91 -13.36 -5.30
CA GLN A 357 21.72 -12.53 -5.41
C GLN A 357 21.21 -12.55 -6.86
N THR A 358 20.14 -13.30 -7.07
CA THR A 358 19.29 -13.22 -8.26
C THR A 358 19.02 -11.75 -8.56
N SER A 359 19.62 -11.23 -9.64
CA SER A 359 19.44 -9.85 -10.05
C SER A 359 18.05 -9.72 -10.67
N ILE A 360 17.03 -9.51 -9.82
CA ILE A 360 15.66 -9.24 -10.26
C ILE A 360 15.70 -7.93 -11.05
N THR A 361 15.55 -8.07 -12.36
CA THR A 361 15.64 -7.02 -13.37
C THR A 361 14.24 -6.47 -13.59
N ILE A 362 14.07 -5.14 -13.61
CA ILE A 362 12.73 -4.55 -13.74
C ILE A 362 12.17 -4.83 -15.14
N LYS A 363 11.15 -5.67 -15.21
CA LYS A 363 10.50 -6.07 -16.47
C LYS A 363 9.57 -4.96 -16.95
N ASN A 364 9.30 -4.92 -18.26
CA ASN A 364 8.34 -3.96 -18.82
C ASN A 364 6.94 -4.09 -18.22
N GLU A 365 6.52 -5.31 -17.85
CA GLU A 365 5.24 -5.59 -17.21
C GLU A 365 5.10 -4.88 -15.84
N GLN A 366 6.19 -4.74 -15.09
CA GLN A 366 6.20 -4.11 -13.77
C GLN A 366 6.10 -2.58 -13.83
N LYS A 367 6.50 -1.97 -14.96
CA LYS A 367 6.54 -0.50 -15.12
C LYS A 367 5.16 0.14 -14.92
N ASN A 368 4.10 -0.53 -15.37
CA ASN A 368 2.73 -0.04 -15.20
C ASN A 368 2.31 -0.01 -13.73
N ASP A 369 2.65 -1.05 -12.96
CA ASP A 369 2.39 -1.09 -11.52
C ASP A 369 3.24 -0.06 -10.76
N ILE A 370 4.48 0.21 -11.18
CA ILE A 370 5.30 1.30 -10.62
C ILE A 370 4.65 2.66 -10.88
N LEU A 371 4.20 2.94 -12.11
CA LEU A 371 3.51 4.20 -12.42
C LEU A 371 2.21 4.37 -11.62
N ARG A 372 1.46 3.28 -11.43
CA ARG A 372 0.28 3.27 -10.54
C ARG A 372 0.67 3.60 -9.09
N LEU A 373 1.77 3.04 -8.59
CA LEU A 373 2.26 3.31 -7.24
C LEU A 373 2.67 4.79 -7.06
N ILE A 374 3.37 5.35 -8.05
CA ILE A 374 3.73 6.78 -8.06
C ILE A 374 2.48 7.67 -8.03
N LYS A 375 1.44 7.32 -8.80
CA LYS A 375 0.16 8.03 -8.73
C LYS A 375 -0.44 8.01 -7.32
N ILE A 376 -0.47 6.86 -6.66
CA ILE A 376 -0.97 6.72 -5.29
C ILE A 376 -0.13 7.55 -4.31
N LEU A 377 1.20 7.55 -4.47
CA LEU A 377 2.11 8.35 -3.63
C LEU A 377 1.87 9.85 -3.81
N ILE A 378 1.64 10.33 -5.03
CA ILE A 378 1.30 11.74 -5.29
C ILE A 378 -0.02 12.13 -4.61
N GLU A 379 -1.01 11.23 -4.61
CA GLU A 379 -2.33 11.48 -4.03
C GLU A 379 -2.32 11.42 -2.49
N LYS A 380 -1.58 10.47 -1.90
CA LYS A 380 -1.60 10.21 -0.45
C LYS A 380 -0.44 10.86 0.32
N CYS A 381 0.71 11.05 -0.31
CA CYS A 381 1.95 11.52 0.33
C CYS A 381 2.60 12.68 -0.48
N PRO A 382 1.88 13.78 -0.77
CA PRO A 382 2.38 14.83 -1.67
C PRO A 382 3.63 15.56 -1.15
N HIS A 383 3.78 15.69 0.16
CA HIS A 383 4.95 16.36 0.76
C HIS A 383 6.23 15.53 0.59
N ASP A 384 6.18 14.22 0.84
CA ASP A 384 7.31 13.32 0.64
C ASP A 384 7.71 13.24 -0.83
N VAL A 385 6.73 13.23 -1.73
CA VAL A 385 6.97 13.28 -3.18
C VAL A 385 7.62 14.60 -3.60
N ALA A 386 7.19 15.74 -3.05
CA ALA A 386 7.84 17.03 -3.33
C ALA A 386 9.32 17.03 -2.92
N ASP A 387 9.62 16.43 -1.77
CA ASP A 387 10.98 16.32 -1.22
C ASP A 387 11.92 15.45 -2.05
N LEU A 388 11.37 14.48 -2.79
CA LEU A 388 12.05 13.50 -3.63
C LEU A 388 11.59 13.58 -5.09
N ILE A 389 11.19 14.78 -5.54
CA ILE A 389 10.54 14.96 -6.84
C ILE A 389 11.47 14.61 -8.01
N LEU A 390 12.78 14.76 -7.82
CA LEU A 390 13.78 14.39 -8.81
C LEU A 390 13.82 12.88 -8.99
N GLU A 391 13.90 12.13 -7.90
CA GLU A 391 13.86 10.66 -7.88
C GLU A 391 12.55 10.14 -8.47
N VAL A 392 11.41 10.74 -8.12
CA VAL A 392 10.10 10.39 -8.67
C VAL A 392 10.04 10.67 -10.17
N THR A 393 10.64 11.76 -10.64
CA THR A 393 10.72 12.08 -12.08
C THR A 393 11.58 11.06 -12.82
N ASP A 394 12.74 10.68 -12.27
CA ASP A 394 13.61 9.64 -12.82
C ASP A 394 12.89 8.28 -12.89
N ILE A 395 12.22 7.87 -11.81
CA ILE A 395 11.42 6.63 -11.78
C ILE A 395 10.38 6.66 -12.90
N THR A 396 9.63 7.77 -13.00
CA THR A 396 8.56 7.94 -13.98
C THR A 396 9.10 7.85 -15.40
N LEU A 397 10.19 8.57 -15.72
CA LEU A 397 10.82 8.55 -17.04
C LEU A 397 11.31 7.18 -17.48
N ASN A 398 11.86 6.38 -16.55
CA ASN A 398 12.33 5.02 -16.84
C ASN A 398 11.17 4.02 -17.01
N CYS A 399 10.01 4.31 -16.43
CA CYS A 399 8.83 3.45 -16.52
C CYS A 399 7.94 3.77 -17.74
N ILE A 400 8.06 4.95 -18.33
CA ILE A 400 7.30 5.34 -19.53
C ILE A 400 7.94 4.75 -20.80
N ASP A 401 7.10 4.45 -21.79
CA ASP A 401 7.55 4.17 -23.14
C ASP A 401 7.98 5.46 -23.86
N LEU A 402 9.29 5.71 -23.89
CA LEU A 402 9.89 6.86 -24.58
C LEU A 402 9.56 6.89 -26.09
N SER A 403 9.21 5.76 -26.73
CA SER A 403 8.83 5.76 -28.14
C SER A 403 7.53 6.55 -28.37
N THR A 404 6.56 6.40 -27.48
CA THR A 404 5.28 7.13 -27.54
C THR A 404 5.49 8.63 -27.35
N LEU A 405 6.37 9.03 -26.42
CA LEU A 405 6.76 10.43 -26.22
C LEU A 405 7.48 10.99 -27.45
N ARG A 406 8.32 10.20 -28.12
CA ARG A 406 9.00 10.62 -29.35
C ARG A 406 8.04 10.78 -30.53
N HIS A 407 7.01 9.93 -30.64
CA HIS A 407 6.02 10.00 -31.72
C HIS A 407 4.99 11.12 -31.53
N LYS A 408 4.43 11.26 -30.33
CA LYS A 408 3.44 12.30 -29.99
C LYS A 408 4.10 13.66 -29.72
N GLY A 409 5.41 13.70 -29.49
CA GLY A 409 6.17 14.93 -29.24
C GLY A 409 5.74 15.66 -27.97
N VAL A 410 5.74 16.99 -28.01
CA VAL A 410 5.44 17.84 -26.85
C VAL A 410 4.00 17.64 -26.33
N GLN A 411 3.06 17.23 -27.19
CA GLN A 411 1.65 17.05 -26.82
C GLN A 411 1.41 15.90 -25.83
N ALA A 412 2.29 14.90 -25.78
CA ALA A 412 2.17 13.81 -24.82
C ALA A 412 2.66 14.17 -23.41
N VAL A 413 3.43 15.25 -23.25
CA VAL A 413 4.05 15.58 -21.95
C VAL A 413 2.98 15.87 -20.89
N PRO A 414 1.93 16.67 -21.13
CA PRO A 414 0.85 16.87 -20.15
C PRO A 414 0.05 15.59 -19.85
N GLU A 415 -0.15 14.72 -20.85
CA GLU A 415 -0.87 13.45 -20.69
C GLU A 415 -0.08 12.50 -19.76
N THR A 416 1.24 12.46 -19.92
CA THR A 416 2.13 11.55 -19.21
C THR A 416 2.59 12.08 -17.84
N PHE A 417 2.91 13.38 -17.75
CA PHE A 417 3.47 14.02 -16.54
C PHE A 417 2.48 14.90 -15.81
N GLY A 418 1.20 14.92 -16.21
CA GLY A 418 0.19 15.83 -15.65
C GLY A 418 0.04 15.78 -14.13
N LEU A 419 0.39 14.66 -13.49
CA LEU A 419 0.43 14.55 -12.03
C LEU A 419 1.67 15.24 -11.41
N LEU A 420 2.84 15.15 -12.04
CA LEU A 420 4.06 15.81 -11.59
C LEU A 420 4.05 17.31 -11.87
N LEU A 421 3.40 17.75 -12.95
CA LEU A 421 3.21 19.16 -13.28
C LEU A 421 2.31 19.92 -12.29
N ARG A 422 1.69 19.23 -11.32
CA ARG A 422 0.99 19.87 -10.20
C ARG A 422 1.94 20.48 -9.18
N TYR A 423 3.20 20.04 -9.17
CA TYR A 423 4.23 20.58 -8.29
C TYR A 423 4.85 21.82 -8.94
N PRO A 424 4.84 23.00 -8.28
CA PRO A 424 5.36 24.24 -8.87
C PRO A 424 6.86 24.19 -9.21
N MET A 425 7.60 23.25 -8.60
CA MET A 425 9.00 22.96 -8.88
C MET A 425 9.21 22.04 -10.10
N VAL A 426 8.18 21.77 -10.89
CA VAL A 426 8.25 20.98 -12.12
C VAL A 426 7.59 21.78 -13.25
N THR A 427 8.33 22.02 -14.33
CA THR A 427 7.83 22.72 -15.52
C THR A 427 8.25 22.00 -16.79
N PHE A 428 7.45 22.10 -17.85
CA PHE A 428 7.83 21.61 -19.18
C PHE A 428 7.90 22.77 -20.18
N CYS A 429 8.68 22.59 -21.24
CA CYS A 429 8.79 23.54 -22.33
C CYS A 429 7.73 23.24 -23.40
N HIS A 430 6.94 24.24 -23.83
CA HIS A 430 5.91 24.05 -24.85
C HIS A 430 6.45 23.96 -26.28
N GLU A 431 7.67 24.46 -26.51
CA GLU A 431 8.32 24.50 -27.83
C GLU A 431 9.26 23.30 -28.06
N SER A 432 9.73 22.67 -26.99
CA SER A 432 10.69 21.57 -27.07
C SER A 432 10.40 20.51 -26.01
N PRO A 433 10.73 19.23 -26.24
CA PRO A 433 10.45 18.15 -25.30
C PRO A 433 11.45 18.20 -24.12
N LYS A 434 11.48 19.31 -23.38
CA LYS A 434 12.31 19.53 -22.20
C LYS A 434 11.42 19.60 -20.96
N LEU A 435 11.88 18.97 -19.90
CA LEU A 435 11.28 19.02 -18.58
C LEU A 435 12.32 19.55 -17.60
N CYS A 436 11.94 20.45 -16.70
CA CYS A 436 12.83 20.95 -15.66
C CYS A 436 12.23 20.67 -14.28
N VAL A 437 13.06 20.18 -13.37
CA VAL A 437 12.70 19.84 -12.01
C VAL A 437 13.64 20.56 -11.05
N GLY A 438 13.09 21.19 -10.02
CA GLY A 438 13.84 21.80 -8.92
C GLY A 438 13.86 20.93 -7.68
N THR A 439 15.00 20.96 -6.99
CA THR A 439 15.19 20.22 -5.75
C THR A 439 15.19 21.13 -4.52
N LYS A 440 15.07 20.50 -3.34
CA LYS A 440 15.27 21.16 -2.05
C LYS A 440 16.71 21.66 -1.79
N THR A 441 17.68 21.19 -2.59
CA THR A 441 19.10 21.53 -2.46
C THR A 441 19.53 22.72 -3.33
N GLY A 442 18.60 23.34 -4.06
CA GLY A 442 18.87 24.48 -4.95
C GLY A 442 19.35 24.08 -6.34
N VAL A 443 19.26 22.79 -6.68
CA VAL A 443 19.67 22.24 -7.98
C VAL A 443 18.47 22.22 -8.92
N LEU A 444 18.69 22.64 -10.16
CA LEU A 444 17.77 22.42 -11.27
C LEU A 444 18.29 21.26 -12.13
N ALA A 445 17.41 20.30 -12.40
CA ALA A 445 17.66 19.21 -13.34
C ALA A 445 16.90 19.49 -14.63
N LEU A 446 17.63 19.68 -15.73
CA LEU A 446 17.06 19.87 -17.06
C LEU A 446 17.08 18.54 -17.83
N TYR A 447 15.92 17.94 -18.00
CA TYR A 447 15.70 16.73 -18.78
C TYR A 447 15.47 17.06 -20.25
N ASP A 448 16.16 16.35 -21.15
CA ASP A 448 15.81 16.30 -22.56
C ASP A 448 15.03 15.00 -22.80
N LEU A 449 13.71 15.05 -22.98
CA LEU A 449 12.86 13.86 -23.08
C LEU A 449 13.15 13.00 -24.33
N LYS A 450 14.06 13.41 -25.21
CA LYS A 450 14.63 12.54 -26.26
C LYS A 450 15.60 11.51 -25.71
N THR A 451 16.18 11.76 -24.53
CA THR A 451 17.13 10.91 -23.84
C THR A 451 16.75 10.76 -22.37
N PRO A 452 16.95 9.60 -21.72
CA PRO A 452 16.64 9.45 -20.29
C PRO A 452 17.66 10.16 -19.37
N LYS A 453 18.43 11.13 -19.88
CA LYS A 453 19.48 11.85 -19.13
C LYS A 453 19.05 13.28 -18.87
N TYR A 454 19.41 13.79 -17.69
CA TYR A 454 19.28 15.20 -17.35
C TYR A 454 20.64 15.85 -17.12
N GLN A 455 20.65 17.17 -17.25
CA GLN A 455 21.77 18.03 -16.90
C GLN A 455 21.46 18.77 -15.59
N PRO A 456 22.10 18.40 -14.47
CA PRO A 456 21.96 19.17 -13.23
C PRO A 456 22.83 20.43 -13.26
N PHE A 457 22.33 21.51 -12.68
CA PHE A 457 23.12 22.70 -12.40
C PHE A 457 22.63 23.38 -11.11
N GLN A 458 23.57 23.97 -10.36
CA GLN A 458 23.25 24.69 -9.14
C GLN A 458 22.66 26.05 -9.51
N ALA A 459 21.36 26.23 -9.28
CA ALA A 459 20.65 27.45 -9.63
C ALA A 459 20.56 28.42 -8.45
N HIS A 460 20.23 27.91 -7.27
CA HIS A 460 20.17 28.66 -6.01
C HIS A 460 21.33 28.26 -5.10
N PRO A 461 21.69 29.02 -4.06
CA PRO A 461 22.69 28.59 -3.09
C PRO A 461 22.39 27.21 -2.48
N LYS A 462 23.42 26.54 -1.95
CA LYS A 462 23.26 25.21 -1.35
C LYS A 462 22.25 25.27 -0.19
N ASN A 463 21.39 24.26 -0.13
CA ASN A 463 20.31 24.12 0.87
C ASN A 463 19.17 25.15 0.75
N GLU A 464 19.08 25.87 -0.36
CA GLU A 464 17.94 26.73 -0.67
C GLU A 464 16.93 25.96 -1.53
N THR A 465 15.72 25.79 -1.01
CA THR A 465 14.68 25.04 -1.73
C THR A 465 14.12 25.86 -2.88
N ILE A 466 14.02 25.23 -4.05
CA ILE A 466 13.37 25.85 -5.21
C ILE A 466 11.87 25.71 -5.04
N THR A 467 11.18 26.85 -4.93
CA THR A 467 9.75 26.90 -4.65
C THR A 467 8.93 26.77 -5.92
N CYS A 468 9.34 27.45 -7.00
CA CYS A 468 8.65 27.39 -8.28
C CYS A 468 9.59 27.71 -9.45
N ILE A 469 9.23 27.18 -10.61
CA ILE A 469 9.99 27.29 -11.86
C ILE A 469 9.00 27.41 -13.01
N GLU A 470 9.36 28.18 -14.04
CA GLU A 470 8.55 28.29 -15.25
C GLU A 470 9.40 28.57 -16.49
N PHE A 471 9.15 27.83 -17.58
CA PHE A 471 9.74 28.13 -18.89
C PHE A 471 9.07 29.34 -19.54
N SER A 472 9.86 30.14 -20.25
CA SER A 472 9.31 31.18 -21.11
C SER A 472 8.44 30.56 -22.22
N PRO A 473 7.44 31.30 -22.74
CA PRO A 473 6.57 30.79 -23.79
C PRO A 473 7.32 30.38 -25.06
N ASP A 474 8.48 30.98 -25.33
CA ASP A 474 9.34 30.64 -26.47
C ASP A 474 10.42 29.58 -26.15
N GLY A 475 10.45 29.05 -24.92
CA GLY A 475 11.33 27.99 -24.49
C GLY A 475 12.82 28.35 -24.36
N LYS A 476 13.18 29.64 -24.49
CA LYS A 476 14.58 30.10 -24.44
C LYS A 476 15.06 30.40 -23.03
N TYR A 477 14.16 30.85 -22.17
CA TYR A 477 14.47 31.25 -20.81
C TYR A 477 13.74 30.37 -19.80
N LEU A 478 14.31 30.30 -18.61
CA LEU A 478 13.77 29.59 -17.46
C LEU A 478 13.85 30.52 -16.26
N ALA A 479 12.73 30.77 -15.61
CA ALA A 479 12.67 31.50 -14.36
C ALA A 479 12.65 30.50 -13.20
N SER A 480 13.46 30.72 -12.16
CA SER A 480 13.43 29.91 -10.94
C SER A 480 13.46 30.77 -9.69
N TYR A 481 12.62 30.46 -8.72
CA TYR A 481 12.46 31.22 -7.49
C TYR A 481 12.65 30.36 -6.25
N SER A 482 13.28 30.93 -5.23
CA SER A 482 13.40 30.35 -3.90
C SER A 482 12.78 31.29 -2.87
N ALA A 483 11.76 30.81 -2.14
CA ALA A 483 11.07 31.56 -1.11
C ALA A 483 11.89 31.70 0.20
N SER A 484 12.90 30.85 0.40
CA SER A 484 13.83 30.93 1.53
C SER A 484 14.92 31.97 1.28
N ALA A 485 15.49 31.99 0.07
CA ALA A 485 16.47 33.01 -0.33
C ALA A 485 15.82 34.35 -0.72
N GLU A 486 14.52 34.36 -1.05
CA GLU A 486 13.78 35.50 -1.61
C GLU A 486 14.41 36.04 -2.91
N ILE A 487 14.96 35.14 -3.74
CA ILE A 487 15.65 35.49 -4.99
C ILE A 487 14.99 34.80 -6.18
N LEU A 488 14.80 35.57 -7.25
CA LEU A 488 14.40 35.10 -8.58
C LEU A 488 15.62 35.11 -9.51
N TYR A 489 15.88 34.00 -10.19
CA TYR A 489 16.90 33.90 -11.23
C TYR A 489 16.28 33.66 -12.60
N PHE A 490 16.88 34.27 -13.61
CA PHE A 490 16.60 34.03 -15.02
C PHE A 490 17.77 33.32 -15.68
N TRP A 491 17.47 32.19 -16.32
CA TRP A 491 18.45 31.34 -17.00
C TRP A 491 18.14 31.31 -18.48
N GLN A 492 19.16 31.38 -19.32
CA GLN A 492 19.03 31.11 -20.74
C GLN A 492 19.44 29.66 -21.01
N THR A 493 18.57 28.90 -21.68
CA THR A 493 18.84 27.52 -22.10
C THR A 493 19.03 27.47 -23.61
N SER A 494 20.25 27.17 -24.06
CA SER A 494 20.59 27.07 -25.48
C SER A 494 20.97 25.64 -25.83
N ALA A 495 20.35 25.06 -26.85
CA ALA A 495 20.77 23.76 -27.38
C ALA A 495 21.96 23.99 -28.31
N ASN A 496 23.15 23.51 -27.97
CA ASN A 496 24.32 23.68 -28.82
C ASN A 496 24.35 22.56 -29.88
N THR A 497 23.95 22.86 -31.11
CA THR A 497 23.87 21.85 -32.19
C THR A 497 25.25 21.52 -32.80
N PHE A 498 26.28 22.32 -32.53
CA PHE A 498 27.57 22.22 -33.23
C PHE A 498 28.59 21.26 -32.61
N PHE A 499 28.50 20.90 -31.32
CA PHE A 499 29.51 20.07 -30.64
C PHE A 499 28.89 19.02 -29.69
N GLY A 500 27.95 18.23 -30.22
CA GLY A 500 27.23 17.20 -29.46
C GLY A 500 26.05 17.78 -28.67
N SER A 501 25.08 16.91 -28.34
CA SER A 501 23.77 17.25 -27.73
C SER A 501 23.87 17.76 -26.27
N SER A 502 24.68 18.79 -26.01
CA SER A 502 24.82 19.42 -24.70
C SER A 502 24.08 20.75 -24.68
N ASN A 503 23.20 20.93 -23.70
CA ASN A 503 22.56 22.22 -23.47
C ASN A 503 23.54 23.12 -22.70
N THR A 504 23.72 24.36 -23.16
CA THR A 504 24.42 25.39 -22.38
C THR A 504 23.40 26.18 -21.58
N ILE A 505 23.72 26.40 -20.30
CA ILE A 505 22.85 27.09 -19.35
C ILE A 505 23.66 28.23 -18.76
N HIS A 506 23.17 29.46 -18.94
CA HIS A 506 23.83 30.67 -18.45
C HIS A 506 22.86 31.53 -17.68
N LEU A 507 23.33 32.12 -16.58
CA LEU A 507 22.57 33.08 -15.80
C LEU A 507 22.47 34.40 -16.56
N VAL A 508 21.25 34.89 -16.76
CA VAL A 508 20.96 36.17 -17.42
C VAL A 508 20.90 37.28 -16.39
N SER A 509 20.04 37.11 -15.39
CA SER A 509 19.81 38.13 -14.36
C SER A 509 19.27 37.52 -13.07
N ARG A 510 19.39 38.32 -12.00
CA ARG A 510 18.93 37.97 -10.65
C ARG A 510 18.16 39.14 -10.07
N HIS A 511 17.06 38.87 -9.38
CA HIS A 511 16.24 39.88 -8.73
C HIS A 511 15.96 39.49 -7.28
N ALA A 512 16.10 40.46 -6.38
CA ALA A 512 15.59 40.35 -5.03
C ALA A 512 14.06 40.47 -5.06
N ALA A 513 13.41 39.42 -4.56
CA ALA A 513 12.00 39.14 -4.70
C ALA A 513 11.41 38.87 -3.30
N GLN A 514 11.49 39.92 -2.47
CA GLN A 514 11.05 39.91 -1.08
C GLN A 514 9.53 40.06 -0.98
N GLN A 515 8.90 39.29 -0.10
CA GLN A 515 7.52 39.53 0.31
C GLN A 515 7.42 40.83 1.08
N ARG A 516 6.31 41.56 0.90
CA ARG A 516 6.08 42.84 1.59
C ARG A 516 5.76 42.63 3.07
N ASP A 517 5.08 41.54 3.42
CA ASP A 517 4.67 41.28 4.80
C ASP A 517 5.32 40.02 5.37
N ARG A 518 6.24 40.20 6.33
CA ARG A 518 6.91 39.09 7.04
C ARG A 518 6.09 38.54 8.20
N SER A 519 5.00 39.22 8.56
CA SER A 519 4.15 38.91 9.72
C SER A 519 3.22 37.73 9.48
N ILE A 520 2.98 37.36 8.22
CA ILE A 520 2.15 36.22 7.84
C ILE A 520 3.05 34.99 7.76
N SER A 521 3.21 34.32 8.90
CA SER A 521 3.89 33.03 8.98
C SER A 521 2.99 31.92 8.41
N SER A 522 2.79 31.87 7.10
CA SER A 522 2.16 30.71 6.48
C SER A 522 3.20 29.59 6.36
N PRO A 523 2.89 28.35 6.76
CA PRO A 523 3.83 27.22 6.69
C PRO A 523 4.18 26.83 5.24
N THR A 524 3.42 27.31 4.25
CA THR A 524 3.75 27.20 2.83
C THR A 524 3.65 28.58 2.17
N LYS A 525 4.79 29.16 1.78
CA LYS A 525 4.83 30.33 0.91
C LYS A 525 4.53 29.86 -0.52
N LYS A 526 3.26 29.60 -0.83
CA LYS A 526 2.86 29.25 -2.21
C LYS A 526 3.08 30.47 -3.09
N VAL A 527 3.94 30.32 -4.10
CA VAL A 527 4.30 31.36 -5.06
C VAL A 527 4.19 30.79 -6.46
N ASP A 528 3.50 31.51 -7.33
CA ASP A 528 3.37 31.14 -8.74
C ASP A 528 4.16 32.12 -9.60
N LEU A 529 4.84 31.59 -10.61
CA LEU A 529 5.43 32.35 -11.71
C LEU A 529 4.49 32.22 -12.90
N ASN A 530 4.28 33.32 -13.61
CA ASN A 530 3.60 33.34 -14.90
C ASN A 530 4.33 34.30 -15.85
N TRP A 531 4.80 33.84 -17.00
CA TRP A 531 5.35 34.72 -18.04
C TRP A 531 4.23 35.56 -18.67
N VAL A 532 4.37 36.90 -18.61
CA VAL A 532 3.43 37.84 -19.24
C VAL A 532 3.78 38.05 -20.71
N ASP A 533 5.07 38.10 -21.01
CA ASP A 533 5.65 38.18 -22.35
C ASP A 533 6.96 37.39 -22.38
N ARG A 534 7.75 37.48 -23.47
CA ARG A 534 9.01 36.73 -23.61
C ARG A 534 10.14 37.18 -22.68
N THR A 535 9.95 38.30 -22.00
CA THR A 535 10.99 38.99 -21.21
C THR A 535 10.56 39.27 -19.78
N THR A 536 9.26 39.21 -19.48
CA THR A 536 8.70 39.64 -18.21
C THR A 536 7.94 38.51 -17.55
N VAL A 537 8.34 38.18 -16.32
CA VAL A 537 7.65 37.25 -15.43
C VAL A 537 6.84 38.03 -14.40
N ARG A 538 5.57 37.68 -14.27
CA ARG A 538 4.73 38.05 -13.14
C ARG A 538 4.87 36.98 -12.08
N MET A 539 5.23 37.39 -10.88
CA MET A 539 5.21 36.54 -9.70
C MET A 539 4.04 36.91 -8.79
N TYR A 540 3.32 35.91 -8.31
CA TYR A 540 2.16 36.05 -7.44
C TYR A 540 2.38 35.30 -6.12
N TRP A 541 2.29 36.01 -5.00
CA TRP A 541 2.35 35.42 -3.67
C TRP A 541 0.93 35.19 -3.14
N HIS A 542 0.57 33.93 -2.91
CA HIS A 542 -0.77 33.58 -2.44
C HIS A 542 -1.06 34.05 -1.02
N ALA A 543 -0.05 34.07 -0.15
CA ALA A 543 -0.19 34.48 1.25
C ALA A 543 -0.70 35.93 1.38
N ASP A 544 -0.11 36.85 0.61
CA ASP A 544 -0.40 38.29 0.71
C ASP A 544 -1.32 38.78 -0.42
N LYS A 545 -1.75 37.88 -1.31
CA LYS A 545 -2.47 38.17 -2.57
C LYS A 545 -1.81 39.30 -3.37
N SER A 546 -0.48 39.32 -3.38
CA SER A 546 0.31 40.38 -4.01
C SER A 546 0.97 39.89 -5.29
N GLU A 547 1.14 40.79 -6.27
CA GLU A 547 1.89 40.50 -7.49
C GLU A 547 3.02 41.51 -7.73
N LYS A 548 4.08 41.05 -8.38
CA LYS A 548 5.18 41.88 -8.86
C LYS A 548 5.69 41.34 -10.20
N LYS A 549 6.07 42.25 -11.09
CA LYS A 549 6.67 41.91 -12.39
C LYS A 549 8.18 42.09 -12.33
N PHE A 550 8.89 41.19 -12.99
CA PHE A 550 10.34 41.21 -13.15
C PHE A 550 10.66 41.00 -14.62
N THR A 551 11.61 41.76 -15.15
CA THR A 551 12.02 41.70 -16.55
C THR A 551 13.48 41.25 -16.62
N LEU A 552 13.80 40.42 -17.63
CA LEU A 552 15.12 39.84 -17.92
C LEU A 552 16.28 40.83 -17.77
#